data_AF-A0A257UP90-F1
#
_entry.id   AF-A0A257UP90-F1
#
_cell.length_a   1.000
_cell.length_b   1.000
_cell.length_c   1.000
_cell.angle_alpha   90.00
_cell.angle_beta   90.00
_cell.angle_gamma   90.00
#
_symmetry.space_group_name_H-M   'P 1'
#
loop_
_entity.id
_entity.type
_entity.pdbx_description
1 polymer ?
#
loop_
_entity_poly.entity_id
_entity_poly.type
_entity_poly.pdbx_seq_one_letter_code
_entity_poly.pdbx_strand_id
1 'polypeptide(L)'
;MTRILISLLAAALMAQQGVEQTTTGAKPGITIAASFDGLGFGFSGPHGSNARGNPSDNTLAVGPDHLVQIVNSQMAIFTKKGKKYAETGKPLYGPVATNTLFKGQGGQCEAMLSGDAVVRYDQLADR
;
A
#
# COMPACT_ATOMS: atom_id res chain seq x y z
N MET A 1 16.40 -30.89 54.59
CA MET A 1 15.52 -31.00 53.40
C MET A 1 15.09 -29.61 52.93
N THR A 2 15.88 -28.92 52.10
CA THR A 2 15.38 -27.80 51.26
C THR A 2 16.54 -27.33 50.39
N ARG A 3 16.36 -27.35 49.06
CA ARG A 3 16.98 -26.48 48.03
C ARG A 3 17.04 -27.16 46.65
N ILE A 4 15.89 -27.42 46.02
CA ILE A 4 15.83 -27.62 44.56
C ILE A 4 14.45 -27.16 44.08
N LEU A 5 14.20 -25.85 43.93
CA LEU A 5 12.95 -25.39 43.30
C LEU A 5 12.96 -23.95 42.73
N ILE A 6 14.13 -23.36 42.45
CA ILE A 6 14.19 -21.99 41.87
C ILE A 6 14.82 -21.96 40.47
N SER A 7 15.53 -23.00 40.04
CA SER A 7 16.25 -23.02 38.76
C SER A 7 15.39 -23.26 37.52
N LEU A 8 14.14 -23.73 37.66
CA LEU A 8 13.26 -24.03 36.52
C LEU A 8 12.44 -22.82 36.04
N LEU A 9 12.27 -21.77 36.86
CA LEU A 9 11.46 -20.61 36.48
C LEU A 9 12.24 -19.57 35.64
N ALA A 10 13.56 -19.54 35.75
CA ALA A 10 14.40 -18.63 34.95
C ALA A 10 14.57 -19.08 33.49
N ALA A 11 14.52 -20.39 33.22
CA ALA A 11 14.69 -20.93 31.87
C ALA A 11 13.46 -20.67 30.96
N ALA A 12 12.27 -20.52 31.55
CA ALA A 12 11.03 -20.25 30.81
C ALA A 12 10.92 -18.80 30.31
N LEU A 13 11.70 -17.86 30.86
CA LEU A 13 11.65 -16.44 30.47
C LEU A 13 12.54 -16.09 29.26
N MET A 14 13.44 -16.97 28.83
CA MET A 14 14.42 -16.69 27.78
C MET A 14 13.99 -17.14 26.37
N ALA A 15 12.87 -17.86 26.24
CA ALA A 15 12.48 -18.53 24.98
C ALA A 15 11.54 -17.71 24.07
N GLN A 16 11.26 -16.44 24.36
CA GLN A 16 10.27 -15.64 23.62
C GLN A 16 10.88 -14.50 22.77
N GLN A 17 12.20 -14.48 22.54
CA GLN A 17 12.91 -13.41 21.82
C GLN A 17 13.33 -13.80 20.39
N GLY A 18 12.84 -14.92 19.86
CA GLY A 18 13.38 -15.52 18.63
C GLY A 18 12.68 -15.17 17.31
N VAL A 19 11.58 -14.41 17.33
CA VAL A 19 10.75 -14.18 16.12
C VAL A 19 10.92 -12.76 15.57
N GLU A 20 11.26 -11.78 16.42
CA GLU A 20 11.42 -10.39 15.98
C GLU A 20 12.72 -10.21 15.20
N GLN A 21 12.61 -9.74 13.96
CA GLN A 21 13.77 -9.36 13.18
C GLN A 21 14.30 -8.01 13.69
N THR A 22 15.41 -8.05 14.44
CA THR A 22 16.05 -6.85 15.03
C THR A 22 17.20 -6.30 14.19
N THR A 23 17.52 -6.94 13.06
CA THR A 23 18.64 -6.54 12.19
C THR A 23 18.23 -6.60 10.72
N THR A 24 18.85 -5.76 9.89
CA THR A 24 18.67 -5.84 8.44
C THR A 24 19.36 -7.09 7.89
N GLY A 25 18.81 -7.65 6.82
CA GLY A 25 19.47 -8.77 6.13
C GLY A 25 20.84 -8.37 5.55
N ALA A 26 21.69 -9.35 5.29
CA ALA A 26 23.04 -9.14 4.76
C ALA A 26 23.09 -8.66 3.29
N LYS A 27 21.95 -8.59 2.60
CA LYS A 27 21.87 -8.13 1.21
C LYS A 27 21.93 -6.60 1.16
N PRO A 28 22.52 -6.01 0.10
CA PRO A 28 22.44 -4.57 -0.13
C PRO A 28 20.98 -4.09 -0.11
N GLY A 29 20.78 -2.86 0.38
CA GLY A 29 19.47 -2.22 0.36
C GLY A 29 18.94 -2.04 -1.07
N ILE A 30 17.62 -2.01 -1.20
CA ILE A 30 16.96 -1.72 -2.47
C ILE A 30 17.23 -0.25 -2.83
N THR A 31 17.63 0.02 -4.07
CA THR A 31 17.76 1.39 -4.58
C THR A 31 16.37 2.00 -4.78
N ILE A 32 16.16 3.22 -4.28
CA ILE A 32 14.92 3.96 -4.51
C ILE A 32 14.84 4.31 -6.00
N ALA A 33 13.87 3.71 -6.69
CA ALA A 33 13.65 3.92 -8.12
C ALA A 33 12.89 5.21 -8.43
N ALA A 34 12.01 5.64 -7.51
CA ALA A 34 11.23 6.87 -7.59
C ALA A 34 10.73 7.27 -6.20
N SER A 35 10.50 8.57 -6.00
CA SER A 35 9.87 9.13 -4.81
C SER A 35 8.95 10.27 -5.22
N PHE A 36 7.70 10.24 -4.76
CA PHE A 36 6.68 11.26 -5.01
C PHE A 36 5.58 11.11 -3.94
N ASP A 37 4.83 12.19 -3.66
CA ASP A 37 3.91 12.25 -2.53
C ASP A 37 2.76 11.22 -2.61
N GLY A 38 2.31 10.90 -3.83
CA GLY A 38 1.21 9.97 -4.06
C GLY A 38 -0.15 10.54 -3.66
N LEU A 39 -1.14 9.66 -3.54
CA LEU A 39 -2.50 10.00 -3.12
C LEU A 39 -2.54 10.18 -1.61
N GLY A 40 -3.00 11.35 -1.14
CA GLY A 40 -3.09 11.67 0.28
C GLY A 40 -3.56 13.10 0.52
N PHE A 41 -3.35 13.62 1.73
CA PHE A 41 -3.65 15.01 2.07
C PHE A 41 -2.84 15.97 1.19
N GLY A 42 -3.50 16.95 0.59
CA GLY A 42 -2.84 17.92 -0.30
C GLY A 42 -2.57 17.40 -1.71
N PHE A 43 -2.95 16.16 -2.03
CA PHE A 43 -2.86 15.65 -3.38
C PHE A 43 -3.74 16.47 -4.34
N SER A 44 -3.20 16.85 -5.48
CA SER A 44 -3.93 17.51 -6.57
C SER A 44 -3.72 16.72 -7.86
N GLY A 45 -4.82 16.32 -8.48
CA GLY A 45 -4.81 15.56 -9.73
C GLY A 45 -5.81 16.12 -10.73
N PRO A 46 -5.95 15.48 -11.90
CA PRO A 46 -6.87 15.91 -12.95
C PRO A 46 -8.34 16.02 -12.51
N HIS A 47 -8.73 15.39 -11.39
CA HIS A 47 -10.09 15.39 -10.85
C HIS A 47 -10.23 16.29 -9.60
N GLY A 48 -9.31 17.24 -9.43
CA GLY A 48 -9.31 18.20 -8.34
C GLY A 48 -8.38 17.79 -7.19
N SER A 49 -8.59 18.42 -6.05
CA SER A 49 -7.75 18.24 -4.87
C SER A 49 -8.39 17.29 -3.87
N ASN A 50 -7.55 16.51 -3.19
CA ASN A 50 -7.95 15.65 -2.11
C ASN A 50 -7.73 16.34 -0.76
N ALA A 51 -8.81 16.55 -0.01
CA ALA A 51 -8.77 17.07 1.35
C ALA A 51 -8.75 15.97 2.43
N ARG A 52 -8.83 14.68 2.05
CA ARG A 52 -8.91 13.59 3.03
C ARG A 52 -7.54 13.36 3.69
N GLY A 53 -7.54 13.34 5.02
CA GLY A 53 -6.37 13.09 5.87
C GLY A 53 -6.42 11.73 6.57
N ASN A 54 -5.25 11.34 7.09
CA ASN A 54 -4.90 10.06 7.73
C ASN A 54 -5.76 9.67 8.97
N PRO A 55 -5.75 8.39 9.39
CA PRO A 55 -4.83 7.32 8.96
C PRO A 55 -5.12 6.75 7.56
N SER A 56 -4.06 6.41 6.83
CA SER A 56 -4.13 5.92 5.46
C SER A 56 -3.92 4.42 5.41
N ASP A 57 -4.90 3.74 4.84
CA ASP A 57 -4.79 2.35 4.40
C ASP A 57 -4.44 2.34 2.90
N ASN A 58 -3.14 2.39 2.62
CA ASN A 58 -2.60 2.45 1.26
C ASN A 58 -2.49 1.06 0.62
N THR A 59 -2.93 0.93 -0.62
CA THR A 59 -2.62 -0.21 -1.48
C THR A 59 -2.09 0.30 -2.83
N LEU A 60 -1.10 -0.38 -3.40
CA LEU A 60 -0.41 0.04 -4.62
C LEU A 60 -0.15 -1.15 -5.54
N ALA A 61 -0.43 -0.97 -6.83
CA ALA A 61 -0.07 -1.90 -7.88
C ALA A 61 0.83 -1.20 -8.91
N VAL A 62 1.84 -1.92 -9.36
CA VAL A 62 2.87 -1.42 -10.29
C VAL A 62 2.75 -2.23 -11.58
N GLY A 63 2.17 -1.62 -12.61
CA GLY A 63 2.17 -2.18 -13.96
C GLY A 63 3.42 -1.76 -14.75
N PRO A 64 3.49 -2.06 -16.07
CA PRO A 64 4.61 -1.68 -16.92
C PRO A 64 4.81 -0.16 -16.99
N ASP A 65 3.70 0.57 -17.15
CA ASP A 65 3.67 2.02 -17.39
C ASP A 65 2.82 2.80 -16.37
N HIS A 66 2.03 2.14 -15.52
CA HIS A 66 1.14 2.83 -14.58
C HIS A 66 1.37 2.36 -13.16
N LEU A 67 1.25 3.30 -12.22
CA LEU A 67 1.09 3.02 -10.80
C LEU A 67 -0.37 3.28 -10.44
N VAL A 68 -1.06 2.30 -9.88
CA VAL A 68 -2.43 2.47 -9.38
C VAL A 68 -2.39 2.44 -7.87
N GLN A 69 -2.84 3.51 -7.23
CA GLN A 69 -2.88 3.62 -5.78
C GLN A 69 -4.32 3.76 -5.31
N ILE A 70 -4.66 3.04 -4.25
CA ILE A 70 -5.87 3.23 -3.47
C ILE A 70 -5.48 3.65 -2.07
N VAL A 71 -6.20 4.63 -1.53
CA VAL A 71 -6.08 5.10 -0.15
C VAL A 71 -7.48 5.15 0.45
N ASN A 72 -7.76 4.26 1.40
CA ASN A 72 -9.10 4.06 1.95
C ASN A 72 -10.14 3.85 0.82
N SER A 73 -10.92 4.89 0.54
CA SER A 73 -11.99 4.88 -0.47
C SER A 73 -11.68 5.74 -1.71
N GLN A 74 -10.43 6.15 -1.90
CA GLN A 74 -10.01 6.96 -3.04
C GLN A 74 -9.00 6.21 -3.90
N MET A 75 -9.03 6.48 -5.21
CA MET A 75 -8.04 5.97 -6.15
C MET A 75 -7.41 7.10 -6.95
N ALA A 76 -6.16 6.86 -7.36
CA ALA A 76 -5.44 7.66 -8.32
C ALA A 76 -4.55 6.75 -9.19
N ILE A 77 -4.28 7.20 -10.41
CA ILE A 77 -3.35 6.54 -11.35
C ILE A 77 -2.23 7.52 -11.66
N PHE A 78 -1.00 7.05 -11.57
CA PHE A 78 0.20 7.82 -11.85
C PHE A 78 0.99 7.19 -13.00
N THR A 79 1.82 8.00 -13.64
CA THR A 79 2.83 7.49 -14.57
C THR A 79 3.84 6.62 -13.84
N LYS A 80 4.36 5.61 -14.53
CA LYS A 80 5.59 4.92 -14.17
C LYS A 80 6.57 5.09 -15.32
N LYS A 81 7.81 5.45 -14.99
CA LYS A 81 8.91 5.46 -15.96
C LYS A 81 9.02 4.08 -16.61
N GLY A 82 8.94 4.06 -17.93
CA GLY A 82 8.77 2.85 -18.72
C GLY A 82 8.83 3.14 -20.21
N LYS A 83 8.12 2.34 -21.01
CA LYS A 83 8.08 2.54 -22.46
C LYS A 83 7.22 3.75 -22.82
N LYS A 84 6.14 3.98 -22.06
CA LYS A 84 5.14 5.01 -22.38
C LYS A 84 5.43 6.36 -21.74
N TYR A 85 6.00 6.39 -20.53
CA TYR A 85 6.24 7.63 -19.80
C TYR A 85 7.72 7.80 -19.42
N ALA A 86 8.21 9.03 -19.51
CA ALA A 86 9.60 9.38 -19.19
C ALA A 86 9.87 9.47 -17.67
N GLU A 87 8.83 9.72 -16.89
CA GLU A 87 8.89 10.01 -15.46
C GLU A 87 7.86 9.19 -14.67
N THR A 88 8.18 8.90 -13.41
CA THR A 88 7.27 8.23 -12.47
C THR A 88 6.61 9.29 -11.58
N GLY A 89 5.32 9.14 -11.28
CA GLY A 89 4.63 9.90 -10.24
C GLY A 89 3.77 11.06 -10.74
N LYS A 90 3.70 11.32 -12.04
CA LYS A 90 2.76 12.32 -12.58
C LYS A 90 1.32 11.77 -12.49
N PRO A 91 0.36 12.50 -11.87
CA PRO A 91 -1.01 12.03 -11.80
C PRO A 91 -1.68 12.07 -13.18
N LEU A 92 -2.24 10.94 -13.57
CA LEU A 92 -3.00 10.75 -14.82
C LEU A 92 -4.51 10.70 -14.55
N TYR A 93 -4.90 10.23 -13.37
CA TYR A 93 -6.29 10.07 -12.96
C TYR A 93 -6.42 10.18 -11.45
N GLY A 94 -7.62 10.53 -10.97
CA GLY A 94 -7.88 10.79 -9.56
C GLY A 94 -7.67 12.25 -9.14
N PRO A 95 -8.00 12.58 -7.88
CA PRO A 95 -8.56 11.66 -6.89
C PRO A 95 -10.04 11.37 -7.20
N VAL A 96 -10.44 10.09 -7.21
CA VAL A 96 -11.85 9.72 -7.35
C VAL A 96 -12.23 8.64 -6.35
N ALA A 97 -13.51 8.49 -6.07
CA ALA A 97 -14.03 7.43 -5.21
C ALA A 97 -13.85 6.04 -5.84
N THR A 98 -13.53 5.01 -5.04
CA THR A 98 -13.29 3.64 -5.53
C THR A 98 -14.50 3.04 -6.24
N ASN A 99 -15.72 3.38 -5.83
CA ASN A 99 -16.96 2.92 -6.49
C ASN A 99 -17.14 3.45 -7.92
N THR A 100 -16.33 4.41 -8.36
CA THR A 100 -16.31 4.89 -9.76
C THR A 100 -16.02 3.75 -10.75
N LEU A 101 -15.31 2.70 -10.34
CA LEU A 101 -15.05 1.51 -11.18
C LEU A 101 -16.32 0.73 -11.54
N PHE A 102 -17.37 0.88 -10.75
CA PHE A 102 -18.65 0.17 -10.92
C PHE A 102 -19.75 1.06 -11.51
N LYS A 103 -19.41 2.28 -11.95
CA LYS A 103 -20.39 3.20 -12.53
C LYS A 103 -21.09 2.57 -13.74
N GLY A 104 -22.42 2.59 -13.75
CA GLY A 104 -23.24 1.99 -14.79
C GLY A 104 -23.52 0.49 -14.62
N GLN A 105 -22.94 -0.16 -13.61
CA GLN A 105 -23.16 -1.59 -13.33
C GLN A 105 -24.40 -1.84 -12.44
N GLY A 106 -24.92 -0.80 -11.79
CA GLY A 106 -25.98 -0.87 -10.80
C GLY A 106 -25.56 -1.58 -9.50
N GLY A 107 -26.55 -1.81 -8.64
CA GLY A 107 -26.36 -2.59 -7.41
C GLY A 107 -25.47 -1.93 -6.35
N GLN A 108 -25.06 -2.73 -5.37
CA GLN A 108 -24.38 -2.25 -4.16
C GLN A 108 -22.98 -1.69 -4.46
N CYS A 109 -22.25 -2.26 -5.41
CA CYS A 109 -20.89 -1.82 -5.74
C CYS A 109 -20.85 -0.41 -6.37
N GLU A 110 -21.88 -0.02 -7.11
CA GLU A 110 -22.02 1.35 -7.60
C GLU A 110 -22.55 2.29 -6.50
N ALA A 111 -23.57 1.84 -5.75
CA ALA A 111 -24.28 2.67 -4.78
C ALA A 111 -23.50 2.96 -3.49
N MET A 112 -22.62 2.05 -3.06
CA MET A 112 -21.89 2.16 -1.80
C MET A 112 -20.40 2.37 -2.01
N LEU A 113 -19.83 3.27 -1.21
CA LEU A 113 -18.40 3.48 -1.15
C LEU A 113 -17.78 2.62 -0.04
N SER A 114 -17.11 1.52 -0.42
CA SER A 114 -16.34 0.71 0.52
C SER A 114 -14.96 1.34 0.78
N GLY A 115 -14.52 1.31 2.03
CA GLY A 115 -13.09 1.42 2.37
C GLY A 115 -12.33 0.13 2.03
N ASP A 116 -11.02 0.16 2.17
CA ASP A 116 -10.12 -1.00 2.18
C ASP A 116 -10.05 -1.84 0.89
N ALA A 117 -10.19 -1.18 -0.27
CA ALA A 117 -9.95 -1.86 -1.53
C ALA A 117 -8.45 -2.16 -1.73
N VAL A 118 -8.14 -3.39 -2.16
CA VAL A 118 -6.80 -3.82 -2.52
C VAL A 118 -6.65 -3.80 -4.03
N VAL A 119 -5.62 -3.11 -4.52
CA VAL A 119 -5.20 -3.18 -5.92
C VAL A 119 -4.02 -4.14 -6.09
N ARG A 120 -4.06 -4.95 -7.15
CA ARG A 120 -2.99 -5.88 -7.54
C ARG A 120 -2.83 -5.83 -9.06
N TYR A 121 -1.60 -6.06 -9.52
CA TYR A 121 -1.29 -6.29 -10.92
C TYR A 121 -1.15 -7.80 -11.14
N ASP A 122 -1.92 -8.37 -12.06
CA ASP A 122 -1.79 -9.75 -12.47
C ASP A 122 -0.59 -9.89 -13.41
N GLN A 123 0.55 -10.24 -12.82
CA GLN A 123 1.81 -10.40 -13.54
C GLN A 123 1.79 -11.57 -14.53
N LEU A 124 0.94 -12.57 -14.32
CA LEU A 124 0.87 -13.74 -15.20
C LEU A 124 0.04 -13.45 -16.46
N ALA A 125 -0.96 -12.57 -16.32
CA ALA A 125 -1.85 -12.21 -17.41
C ALA A 125 -1.62 -10.79 -17.98
N ASP A 126 -0.59 -10.10 -17.48
CA ASP A 126 -0.18 -8.74 -17.88
C ASP A 126 -1.32 -7.71 -17.82
N ARG A 127 -2.10 -7.71 -16.73
CA ARG A 127 -3.23 -6.78 -16.52
C ARG A 127 -3.51 -6.42 -15.07
#